data_AF-A0A4Q5QBU1-F1
#
_entry.id   AF-A0A4Q5QBU1-F1
#
_cell.length_a   1.000
_cell.length_b   1.000
_cell.length_c   1.000
_cell.angle_alpha   90.00
_cell.angle_beta   90.00
_cell.angle_gamma   90.00
#
_symmetry.space_group_name_H-M   'P 1'
#
loop_
_entity.id
_entity.type
_entity.pdbx_description
1 polymer ?
#
loop_
_entity_poly.entity_id
_entity_poly.type
_entity_poly.pdbx_seq_one_letter_code
_entity_poly.pdbx_strand_id
1 'polypeptide(L)'
;QFLLTWHTPTLEGSKADPERYWGSQRTLYVQSPDLKRFAARPRRLFSWDMATIDTIIQPDERGGYCAIVKDERYPSYAWTTGKTVRMSCAAKLLGPYPPPGPPLSPNFREAPTIIRAANGADWLLYYEQYAGTSYGLSTGRSLRGPWYQVSGNSGVPEWNRFEMPAGLRHGSMILITREQYDVLVAAFPER
;
A
#
# COMPACT_ATOMS: atom_id res chain seq x y z
N GLN A 1 -3.76 3.69 -21.39
CA GLN A 1 -3.20 4.90 -20.73
C GLN A 1 -2.79 4.50 -19.32
N PHE A 2 -1.62 4.95 -18.88
CA PHE A 2 -1.06 4.70 -17.56
C PHE A 2 -1.29 5.87 -16.61
N LEU A 3 -1.39 5.58 -15.32
CA LEU A 3 -1.28 6.52 -14.21
C LEU A 3 0.02 6.22 -13.46
N LEU A 4 0.97 7.15 -13.47
CA LEU A 4 2.18 7.06 -12.67
C LEU A 4 2.00 7.89 -11.40
N THR A 5 2.29 7.29 -10.24
CA THR A 5 2.26 7.96 -8.94
C THR A 5 3.63 7.86 -8.26
N TRP A 6 4.02 8.91 -7.54
CA TRP A 6 5.18 8.93 -6.65
C TRP A 6 4.91 9.91 -5.53
N HIS A 7 5.74 9.90 -4.51
CA HIS A 7 5.65 10.86 -3.40
C HIS A 7 6.94 11.67 -3.31
N THR A 8 6.80 12.87 -2.77
CA THR A 8 7.92 13.77 -2.53
C THR A 8 7.59 14.70 -1.37
N PRO A 9 8.57 15.07 -0.54
CA PRO A 9 8.37 16.06 0.53
C PRO A 9 8.07 17.43 -0.09
N THR A 10 7.36 18.27 0.66
CA THR A 10 7.19 19.69 0.31
C THR A 10 7.97 20.63 1.23
N LEU A 11 8.63 20.08 2.27
CA LEU A 11 9.43 20.82 3.23
C LEU A 11 10.73 20.07 3.50
N GLU A 12 11.80 20.83 3.73
CA GLU A 12 13.05 20.29 4.24
C GLU A 12 12.90 19.86 5.71
N GLY A 13 13.61 18.79 6.06
CA GLY A 13 13.75 18.36 7.44
C GLY A 13 14.78 19.19 8.19
N SER A 14 14.81 19.05 9.52
CA SER A 14 15.90 19.59 10.33
C SER A 14 16.28 18.61 11.43
N LYS A 15 17.45 18.78 12.05
CA LYS A 15 17.84 17.95 13.21
C LYS A 15 16.88 18.12 14.39
N ALA A 16 16.29 19.30 14.56
CA ALA A 16 15.35 19.60 15.64
C ALA A 16 13.93 19.10 15.35
N ASP A 17 13.58 18.96 14.07
CA ASP A 17 12.29 18.48 13.60
C ASP A 17 12.49 17.59 12.35
N PRO A 18 12.86 16.32 12.54
CA PRO A 18 13.03 15.39 11.43
C PRO A 18 11.69 14.99 10.79
N GLU A 19 10.60 15.05 11.56
CA GLU A 19 9.26 14.72 11.06
C GLU A 19 8.70 15.78 10.12
N ARG A 20 9.23 17.02 10.11
CA ARG A 20 8.88 18.03 9.11
C ARG A 20 9.02 17.53 7.67
N TYR A 21 10.10 16.79 7.38
CA TYR A 21 10.32 16.20 6.06
C TYR A 21 9.26 15.14 5.75
N TRP A 22 9.13 14.15 6.64
CA TRP A 22 8.25 12.99 6.47
C TRP A 22 6.76 13.36 6.49
N GLY A 23 6.34 14.23 7.39
CA GLY A 23 4.99 14.79 7.46
C GLY A 23 4.60 15.67 6.25
N SER A 24 5.59 16.12 5.48
CA SER A 24 5.35 16.93 4.27
C SER A 24 5.20 16.11 2.98
N GLN A 25 5.34 14.78 3.04
CA GLN A 25 5.21 13.91 1.86
C GLN A 25 3.85 14.05 1.17
N ARG A 26 3.81 14.21 -0.15
CA ARG A 26 2.56 14.24 -0.92
C ARG A 26 2.65 13.33 -2.12
N THR A 27 1.62 12.50 -2.32
CA THR A 27 1.47 11.73 -3.56
C THR A 27 1.11 12.66 -4.73
N LEU A 28 1.99 12.66 -5.73
CA LEU A 28 1.80 13.27 -7.03
C LEU A 28 1.41 12.20 -8.06
N TYR A 29 0.79 12.64 -9.16
CA TYR A 29 0.51 11.79 -10.30
C TYR A 29 0.76 12.50 -11.63
N VAL A 30 0.96 11.69 -12.67
CA VAL A 30 0.89 12.09 -14.07
C VAL A 30 0.28 10.95 -14.91
N GLN A 31 -0.45 11.29 -15.97
CA GLN A 31 -0.94 10.31 -16.94
C GLN A 31 -0.03 10.26 -18.17
N SER A 32 0.19 9.07 -18.69
CA SER A 32 1.01 8.84 -19.89
C SER A 32 0.40 7.77 -20.77
N PRO A 33 0.43 7.89 -22.10
CA PRO A 33 0.02 6.79 -22.98
C PRO A 33 0.99 5.60 -22.92
N ASP A 34 2.27 5.83 -22.59
CA ASP A 34 3.37 4.86 -22.79
C ASP A 34 4.46 4.85 -21.71
N LEU A 35 4.30 5.62 -20.61
CA LEU A 35 5.29 5.84 -19.54
C LEU A 35 6.61 6.50 -19.99
N LYS A 36 6.66 7.02 -21.23
CA LYS A 36 7.81 7.74 -21.78
C LYS A 36 7.48 9.21 -22.05
N ARG A 37 6.26 9.47 -22.51
CA ARG A 37 5.78 10.80 -22.86
C ARG A 37 4.84 11.33 -21.77
N PHE A 38 5.17 12.51 -21.25
CA PHE A 38 4.41 13.18 -20.18
C PHE A 38 4.07 14.60 -20.62
N ALA A 39 2.88 14.79 -21.17
CA ALA A 39 2.45 16.08 -21.74
C ALA A 39 1.99 17.08 -20.67
N ALA A 40 1.57 16.60 -19.50
CA ALA A 40 1.11 17.43 -18.39
C ALA A 40 2.13 17.47 -17.26
N ARG A 41 2.16 18.58 -16.53
CA ARG A 41 2.93 18.68 -15.29
C ARG A 41 2.31 17.79 -14.19
N PRO A 42 3.13 17.24 -13.28
CA PRO A 42 2.65 16.53 -12.11
C PRO A 42 1.64 17.32 -11.28
N ARG A 43 0.64 16.64 -10.72
CA ARG A 43 -0.34 17.25 -9.82
C ARG A 43 -0.48 16.39 -8.56
N ARG A 44 -0.84 17.01 -7.44
CA ARG A 44 -1.23 16.28 -6.24
C ARG A 44 -2.46 15.42 -6.53
N LEU A 45 -2.42 14.16 -6.11
CA LEU A 45 -3.54 13.23 -6.27
C LEU A 45 -4.64 13.50 -5.23
N PHE A 46 -4.24 13.79 -4.00
CA PHE A 46 -5.15 14.05 -2.89
C PHE A 46 -5.16 15.53 -2.52
N SER A 47 -6.35 16.06 -2.23
CA SER A 47 -6.54 17.43 -1.74
C SER A 47 -6.29 17.58 -0.24
N TRP A 48 -6.22 16.48 0.52
CA TRP A 48 -6.05 16.51 1.97
C TRP A 48 -4.65 16.91 2.40
N ASP A 49 -4.52 17.40 3.63
CA ASP A 49 -3.21 17.66 4.23
C ASP A 49 -2.70 16.47 5.05
N MET A 50 -2.60 15.31 4.39
CA MET A 50 -2.05 14.07 4.96
C MET A 50 -0.71 13.76 4.29
N ALA A 51 0.27 13.35 5.09
CA ALA A 51 1.52 12.84 4.56
C ALA A 51 1.27 11.50 3.88
N THR A 52 1.42 11.44 2.55
CA THR A 52 1.02 10.28 1.75
C THR A 52 2.21 9.73 0.99
N ILE A 53 2.48 8.44 1.17
CA ILE A 53 3.47 7.67 0.40
C ILE A 53 2.86 6.34 -0.06
N ASP A 54 3.65 5.59 -0.84
CA ASP A 54 3.37 4.21 -1.29
C ASP A 54 1.94 3.99 -1.79
N THR A 55 1.48 4.92 -2.62
CA THR A 55 0.08 4.93 -3.07
C THR A 55 -0.15 3.91 -4.18
N ILE A 56 -1.20 3.11 -4.03
CA ILE A 56 -1.70 2.17 -5.06
C ILE A 56 -3.14 2.53 -5.38
N ILE A 57 -3.50 2.57 -6.66
CA ILE A 57 -4.88 2.75 -7.11
C ILE A 57 -5.41 1.44 -7.69
N GLN A 58 -6.54 0.96 -7.15
CA GLN A 58 -7.22 -0.25 -7.61
C GLN A 58 -8.63 0.07 -8.11
N PRO A 59 -9.08 -0.51 -9.24
CA PRO A 59 -10.47 -0.46 -9.64
C PRO A 59 -11.37 -1.10 -8.56
N ASP A 60 -12.46 -0.43 -8.23
CA ASP A 60 -13.46 -0.94 -7.32
C ASP A 60 -14.45 -1.83 -8.08
N GLU A 61 -14.72 -3.03 -7.57
CA GLU A 61 -15.73 -3.94 -8.12
C GLU A 61 -17.14 -3.34 -8.15
N ARG A 62 -17.41 -2.31 -7.34
CA ARG A 62 -18.68 -1.54 -7.36
C ARG A 62 -18.65 -0.36 -8.32
N GLY A 63 -17.59 -0.22 -9.11
CA GLY A 63 -17.33 0.93 -9.98
C GLY A 63 -16.55 2.04 -9.29
N GLY A 64 -15.73 2.74 -10.07
CA GLY A 64 -14.78 3.72 -9.56
C GLY A 64 -13.46 3.09 -9.13
N TYR A 65 -12.79 3.73 -8.18
CA TYR A 65 -11.42 3.39 -7.79
C TYR A 65 -11.21 3.59 -6.28
N CYS A 66 -10.38 2.74 -5.69
CA CYS A 66 -9.90 2.89 -4.33
C CYS A 66 -8.39 3.14 -4.33
N ALA A 67 -7.98 4.18 -3.61
CA ALA A 67 -6.60 4.49 -3.30
C ALA A 67 -6.22 3.86 -1.95
N ILE A 68 -5.20 3.00 -1.97
CA ILE A 68 -4.49 2.54 -0.79
C ILE A 68 -3.34 3.52 -0.57
N VAL A 69 -3.21 4.04 0.65
CA VAL A 69 -2.21 5.04 1.00
C VAL A 69 -1.56 4.70 2.33
N LYS A 70 -0.26 4.96 2.43
CA LYS A 70 0.45 4.94 3.70
C LYS A 70 0.46 6.34 4.30
N ASP A 71 -0.02 6.47 5.54
CA ASP A 71 0.03 7.71 6.32
C ASP A 71 1.43 7.91 6.90
N GLU A 72 2.24 8.81 6.33
CA GLU A 72 3.64 8.99 6.72
C GLU A 72 3.81 9.77 8.03
N ARG A 73 2.74 10.34 8.60
CA ARG A 73 2.86 11.14 9.83
C ARG A 73 3.24 10.26 11.02
N TYR A 74 4.11 10.78 11.89
CA TYR A 74 4.31 10.18 13.21
C TYR A 74 2.99 10.15 14.00
N PRO A 75 2.64 9.04 14.67
CA PRO A 75 1.40 8.97 15.45
C PRO A 75 1.39 10.01 16.57
N SER A 76 0.29 10.73 16.71
CA SER A 76 0.11 11.73 17.79
C SER A 76 -1.36 11.80 18.21
N TYR A 77 -1.68 12.62 19.21
CA TYR A 77 -3.07 12.89 19.57
C TYR A 77 -3.90 13.48 18.41
N ALA A 78 -3.27 14.20 17.48
CA ALA A 78 -3.94 14.73 16.29
C ALA A 78 -4.08 13.70 15.16
N TRP A 79 -3.20 12.68 15.13
CA TRP A 79 -3.16 11.65 14.08
C TRP A 79 -2.87 10.29 14.70
N THR A 80 -3.87 9.70 15.34
CA THR A 80 -3.75 8.37 15.96
C THR A 80 -3.47 7.26 14.94
N THR A 81 -3.78 7.50 13.66
CA THR A 81 -3.54 6.58 12.54
C THR A 81 -2.18 6.76 11.87
N GLY A 82 -1.26 7.55 12.43
CA GLY A 82 0.05 7.78 11.81
C GLY A 82 0.82 6.47 11.54
N LYS A 83 1.59 6.39 10.47
CA LYS A 83 2.33 5.19 10.06
C LYS A 83 1.45 3.95 9.83
N THR A 84 0.16 4.11 9.51
CA THR A 84 -0.73 3.01 9.11
C THR A 84 -0.96 3.01 7.60
N VAL A 85 -1.43 1.88 7.07
CA VAL A 85 -2.02 1.79 5.73
C VAL A 85 -3.52 2.06 5.83
N ARG A 86 -4.06 2.90 4.95
CA ARG A 86 -5.46 3.30 4.91
C ARG A 86 -6.00 3.27 3.48
N MET A 87 -7.31 3.33 3.33
CA MET A 87 -7.96 3.34 2.01
C MET A 87 -9.00 4.44 1.87
N SER A 88 -9.10 5.01 0.67
CA SER A 88 -10.14 5.96 0.28
C SER A 88 -10.66 5.61 -1.12
N CYS A 89 -11.97 5.69 -1.37
CA CYS A 89 -12.56 5.34 -2.65
C CYS A 89 -13.33 6.50 -3.28
N ALA A 90 -13.22 6.65 -4.60
CA ALA A 90 -13.84 7.70 -5.40
C ALA A 90 -14.48 7.12 -6.68
N ALA A 91 -15.42 7.86 -7.27
CA ALA A 91 -16.08 7.45 -8.50
C ALA A 91 -15.18 7.55 -9.75
N LYS A 92 -14.10 8.33 -9.69
CA LYS A 92 -13.19 8.58 -10.83
C LYS A 92 -11.74 8.31 -10.41
N LEU A 93 -10.92 7.91 -11.39
CA LEU A 93 -9.52 7.53 -11.19
C LEU A 93 -8.70 8.60 -10.44
N LEU A 94 -8.93 9.87 -10.77
CA LEU A 94 -8.21 11.01 -10.22
C LEU A 94 -8.96 11.71 -9.07
N GLY A 95 -9.99 11.06 -8.52
CA GLY A 95 -10.80 11.60 -7.44
C GLY A 95 -11.90 12.57 -7.88
N PRO A 96 -12.38 13.45 -6.99
CA PRO A 96 -11.84 13.69 -5.65
C PRO A 96 -12.03 12.48 -4.73
N TYR A 97 -10.98 12.15 -3.99
CA TYR A 97 -11.05 11.14 -2.94
C TYR A 97 -11.48 11.80 -1.61
N PRO A 98 -12.40 11.21 -0.83
CA PRO A 98 -12.72 11.67 0.53
C PRO A 98 -11.64 11.25 1.54
N PRO A 99 -11.49 11.89 2.71
CA PRO A 99 -10.54 11.43 3.73
C PRO A 99 -10.60 9.91 3.95
N PRO A 100 -9.46 9.20 4.05
CA PRO A 100 -9.46 7.75 4.09
C PRO A 100 -10.16 7.21 5.34
N GLY A 101 -10.68 5.99 5.24
CA GLY A 101 -11.36 5.30 6.34
C GLY A 101 -10.41 4.89 7.49
N PRO A 102 -10.89 4.07 8.44
CA PRO A 102 -10.05 3.53 9.52
C PRO A 102 -8.79 2.82 9.00
N PRO A 103 -7.75 2.65 9.84
CA PRO A 103 -6.57 1.86 9.50
C PRO A 103 -6.90 0.45 9.04
N LEU A 104 -6.21 0.01 7.98
CA LEU A 104 -6.21 -1.39 7.51
C LEU A 104 -4.98 -2.16 8.00
N SER A 105 -4.16 -1.51 8.82
CA SER A 105 -2.98 -2.09 9.44
C SER A 105 -2.77 -1.48 10.84
N PRO A 106 -1.99 -2.14 11.71
CA PRO A 106 -1.39 -1.48 12.86
C PRO A 106 -0.52 -0.27 12.45
N ASN A 107 -0.16 0.60 13.40
CA ASN A 107 0.85 1.64 13.18
C ASN A 107 2.22 1.01 12.85
N PHE A 108 3.12 1.83 12.33
CA PHE A 108 4.47 1.44 11.88
C PHE A 108 4.44 0.32 10.84
N ARG A 109 3.60 0.52 9.81
CA ARG A 109 3.49 -0.30 8.60
C ARG A 109 3.66 0.55 7.34
N GLU A 110 4.26 -0.04 6.33
CA GLU A 110 4.58 0.63 5.07
C GLU A 110 4.52 -0.33 3.88
N ALA A 111 4.89 0.15 2.69
CA ALA A 111 5.02 -0.67 1.49
C ALA A 111 3.83 -1.60 1.23
N PRO A 112 2.58 -1.08 1.22
CA PRO A 112 1.43 -1.91 0.96
C PRO A 112 1.53 -2.54 -0.42
N THR A 113 1.09 -3.80 -0.53
CA THR A 113 0.77 -4.44 -1.81
C THR A 113 -0.55 -5.18 -1.66
N ILE A 114 -1.40 -5.10 -2.67
CA ILE A 114 -2.75 -5.66 -2.63
C ILE A 114 -2.98 -6.58 -3.82
N ILE A 115 -3.47 -7.79 -3.54
CA ILE A 115 -3.80 -8.81 -4.55
C ILE A 115 -5.12 -9.48 -4.23
N ARG A 116 -5.68 -10.20 -5.21
CA ARG A 116 -6.75 -11.17 -4.95
C ARG A 116 -6.14 -12.46 -4.44
N ALA A 117 -6.80 -13.08 -3.47
CA ALA A 117 -6.51 -14.46 -3.07
C ALA A 117 -6.65 -15.39 -4.28
N ALA A 118 -5.97 -16.54 -4.26
CA ALA A 118 -5.93 -17.48 -5.39
C ALA A 118 -7.33 -18.01 -5.79
N ASN A 119 -8.25 -18.12 -4.84
CA ASN A 119 -9.65 -18.49 -5.08
C ASN A 119 -10.51 -17.33 -5.64
N GLY A 120 -9.94 -16.14 -5.76
CA GLY A 120 -10.60 -14.91 -6.19
C GLY A 120 -11.62 -14.35 -5.19
N ALA A 121 -11.83 -14.96 -4.03
CA ALA A 121 -12.91 -14.59 -3.11
C ALA A 121 -12.59 -13.36 -2.26
N ASP A 122 -11.33 -13.22 -1.84
CA ASP A 122 -10.90 -12.20 -0.90
C ASP A 122 -9.79 -11.32 -1.48
N TRP A 123 -9.67 -10.11 -0.94
CA TRP A 123 -8.53 -9.23 -1.12
C TRP A 123 -7.52 -9.45 0.00
N LEU A 124 -6.25 -9.55 -0.36
CA LEU A 124 -5.13 -9.68 0.55
C LEU A 124 -4.28 -8.41 0.46
N LEU A 125 -4.18 -7.68 1.57
CA LEU A 125 -3.37 -6.49 1.72
C LEU A 125 -2.17 -6.82 2.60
N TYR A 126 -1.00 -6.99 1.97
CA TYR A 126 0.26 -7.16 2.66
C TYR A 126 0.89 -5.80 2.92
N TYR A 127 1.60 -5.68 4.03
CA TYR A 127 2.34 -4.49 4.38
C TYR A 127 3.57 -4.86 5.21
N GLU A 128 4.64 -4.13 4.98
CA GLU A 128 5.90 -4.33 5.70
C GLU A 128 5.80 -3.74 7.11
N GLN A 129 6.36 -4.44 8.10
CA GLN A 129 6.60 -3.89 9.43
C GLN A 129 7.88 -3.08 9.45
N TYR A 130 7.78 -1.83 9.91
CA TYR A 130 8.93 -0.97 10.10
C TYR A 130 9.95 -1.58 11.07
N ALA A 131 11.26 -1.58 10.81
CA ALA A 131 11.98 -1.19 9.59
C ALA A 131 12.48 -2.44 8.85
N GLY A 132 11.57 -3.27 8.35
CA GLY A 132 11.87 -4.54 7.68
C GLY A 132 11.92 -5.72 8.63
N THR A 133 11.27 -5.61 9.79
CA THR A 133 11.27 -6.68 10.79
C THR A 133 10.45 -7.88 10.32
N SER A 134 9.33 -7.64 9.66
CA SER A 134 8.40 -8.69 9.22
C SER A 134 7.40 -8.15 8.19
N TYR A 135 6.45 -9.00 7.79
CA TYR A 135 5.27 -8.61 7.03
C TYR A 135 4.00 -8.91 7.82
N GLY A 136 3.01 -8.03 7.68
CA GLY A 136 1.64 -8.29 8.09
C GLY A 136 0.72 -8.50 6.89
N LEU A 137 -0.43 -9.07 7.18
CA LEU A 137 -1.51 -9.29 6.22
C LEU A 137 -2.83 -8.85 6.86
N SER A 138 -3.61 -8.08 6.12
CA SER A 138 -5.05 -7.90 6.37
C SER A 138 -5.84 -8.41 5.18
N THR A 139 -7.03 -8.94 5.44
CA THR A 139 -7.92 -9.50 4.41
C THR A 139 -9.31 -8.88 4.48
N GLY A 140 -9.97 -8.76 3.33
CA GLY A 140 -11.30 -8.19 3.20
C GLY A 140 -12.03 -8.72 1.98
N ARG A 141 -13.36 -8.78 2.06
CA ARG A 141 -14.20 -9.32 0.97
C ARG A 141 -14.38 -8.36 -0.21
N SER A 142 -14.19 -7.07 0.04
CA SER A 142 -14.21 -6.01 -0.97
C SER A 142 -13.14 -4.99 -0.64
N LEU A 143 -12.75 -4.15 -1.60
CA LEU A 143 -11.87 -3.01 -1.32
C LEU A 143 -12.46 -2.13 -0.21
N ARG A 144 -13.78 -1.95 -0.18
CA ARG A 144 -14.48 -1.18 0.86
C ARG A 144 -14.65 -1.91 2.19
N GLY A 145 -14.14 -3.13 2.31
CA GLY A 145 -14.21 -3.97 3.50
C GLY A 145 -15.49 -4.81 3.61
N PRO A 146 -15.82 -5.31 4.80
CA PRO A 146 -15.03 -5.18 6.04
C PRO A 146 -13.65 -5.81 5.91
N TRP A 147 -12.69 -5.30 6.68
CA TRP A 147 -11.30 -5.76 6.74
C TRP A 147 -10.95 -6.25 8.15
N TYR A 148 -10.07 -7.25 8.24
CA TYR A 148 -9.48 -7.69 9.50
C TYR A 148 -8.03 -8.15 9.32
N GLN A 149 -7.25 -8.06 10.39
CA GLN A 149 -5.86 -8.52 10.40
C GLN A 149 -5.77 -10.04 10.53
N VAL A 150 -4.87 -10.63 9.75
CA VAL A 150 -4.55 -12.06 9.80
C VAL A 150 -3.34 -12.27 10.72
N SER A 151 -3.40 -13.29 11.58
CA SER A 151 -2.25 -13.70 12.40
C SER A 151 -1.22 -14.43 11.56
N GLY A 152 0.05 -14.04 11.68
CA GLY A 152 1.18 -14.66 10.99
C GLY A 152 2.49 -14.01 11.43
N ASN A 153 3.61 -14.65 11.11
CA ASN A 153 4.96 -14.23 11.54
C ASN A 153 5.03 -13.97 13.06
N SER A 154 4.32 -14.78 13.86
CA SER A 154 4.16 -14.55 15.31
C SER A 154 5.31 -15.07 16.18
N GLY A 155 6.29 -15.77 15.57
CA GLY A 155 7.29 -16.54 16.31
C GLY A 155 6.77 -17.86 16.87
N VAL A 156 5.46 -18.13 16.73
CA VAL A 156 4.79 -19.39 17.10
C VAL A 156 4.12 -19.97 15.85
N PRO A 157 4.78 -20.89 15.12
CA PRO A 157 4.31 -21.39 13.82
C PRO A 157 2.85 -21.89 13.82
N GLU A 158 2.41 -22.50 14.91
CA GLU A 158 1.06 -23.05 15.07
C GLU A 158 -0.05 -21.99 15.01
N TRP A 159 0.29 -20.71 15.24
CA TRP A 159 -0.65 -19.60 15.18
C TRP A 159 -0.63 -18.88 13.84
N ASN A 160 0.33 -19.19 12.98
CA ASN A 160 0.49 -18.53 11.70
C ASN A 160 -0.59 -19.02 10.73
N ARG A 161 -1.33 -18.08 10.16
CA ARG A 161 -2.24 -18.32 9.02
C ARG A 161 -1.60 -17.94 7.69
N PHE A 162 -0.44 -17.30 7.74
CA PHE A 162 0.43 -17.03 6.61
C PHE A 162 1.88 -16.91 7.11
N GLU A 163 2.83 -17.12 6.21
CA GLU A 163 4.27 -16.97 6.45
C GLU A 163 4.90 -16.22 5.28
N MET A 164 6.04 -15.60 5.54
CA MET A 164 6.77 -14.81 4.57
C MET A 164 8.26 -15.12 4.66
N PRO A 165 8.97 -15.23 3.53
CA PRO A 165 10.42 -15.33 3.53
C PRO A 165 11.11 -14.22 4.35
N ALA A 166 12.24 -14.56 4.95
CA ALA A 166 13.06 -13.59 5.68
C ALA A 166 13.65 -12.53 4.72
N GLY A 167 13.86 -11.31 5.23
CA GLY A 167 14.55 -10.24 4.50
C GLY A 167 13.74 -9.58 3.38
N LEU A 168 12.45 -9.89 3.26
CA LEU A 168 11.57 -9.19 2.31
C LEU A 168 11.49 -7.69 2.65
N ARG A 169 11.37 -6.88 1.60
CA ARG A 169 11.28 -5.41 1.63
C ARG A 169 10.31 -4.94 0.55
N HIS A 170 9.95 -3.66 0.59
CA HIS A 170 9.04 -3.03 -0.38
C HIS A 170 9.22 -3.54 -1.82
N GLY A 171 8.15 -4.13 -2.35
CA GLY A 171 8.08 -4.62 -3.71
C GLY A 171 6.65 -4.65 -4.23
N SER A 172 6.42 -5.48 -5.24
CA SER A 172 5.10 -5.71 -5.81
C SER A 172 4.85 -7.19 -5.97
N MET A 173 3.59 -7.59 -5.88
CA MET A 173 3.17 -8.96 -6.16
C MET A 173 2.54 -9.02 -7.55
N ILE A 174 2.96 -10.00 -8.33
CA ILE A 174 2.40 -10.27 -9.65
C ILE A 174 1.66 -11.60 -9.62
N LEU A 175 0.56 -11.68 -10.35
CA LEU A 175 -0.13 -12.94 -10.58
C LEU A 175 0.68 -13.73 -11.61
N ILE A 176 0.94 -14.99 -11.30
CA ILE A 176 1.56 -15.95 -12.21
C ILE A 176 0.60 -17.12 -12.45
N THR A 177 0.68 -17.74 -13.61
CA THR A 177 -0.09 -18.96 -13.90
C THR A 177 0.48 -20.15 -13.15
N ARG A 178 -0.28 -21.25 -13.09
CA ARG A 178 0.21 -22.48 -12.47
C ARG A 178 1.44 -23.02 -13.18
N GLU A 179 1.45 -22.97 -14.50
CA GLU A 179 2.57 -23.41 -15.34
C GLU A 179 3.83 -22.57 -15.06
N GLN A 180 3.68 -21.25 -14.92
CA GLN A 180 4.80 -20.37 -14.56
C GLN A 180 5.36 -20.70 -13.17
N TYR A 181 4.48 -20.97 -12.21
CA TYR A 181 4.88 -21.40 -10.87
C TYR A 181 5.66 -22.72 -10.92
N ASP A 182 5.14 -23.74 -11.62
CA ASP A 182 5.78 -25.05 -11.70
C ASP A 182 7.17 -24.96 -12.38
N VAL A 183 7.30 -24.11 -13.42
CA VAL A 183 8.60 -23.82 -14.05
C VAL A 183 9.58 -23.17 -13.06
N LEU A 184 9.13 -22.21 -12.25
CA LEU A 184 9.97 -21.56 -11.24
C LEU A 184 10.43 -22.55 -10.16
N VAL A 185 9.53 -23.38 -9.65
CA VAL A 185 9.86 -24.40 -8.64
C VAL A 185 10.83 -25.44 -9.19
N ALA A 186 10.67 -25.87 -10.45
CA ALA A 186 11.60 -26.80 -11.08
C ALA A 186 12.98 -26.19 -11.34
N ALA A 187 13.06 -24.90 -11.66
CA ALA A 187 14.31 -24.18 -11.87
C ALA A 187 15.04 -23.82 -10.57
N PHE A 188 14.28 -23.61 -9.49
CA PHE A 188 14.78 -23.24 -8.16
C PHE A 188 14.21 -24.19 -7.08
N PRO A 189 14.50 -25.50 -7.14
CA PRO A 189 14.06 -26.42 -6.12
C PRO A 189 14.66 -25.99 -4.78
N GLU A 190 13.84 -25.95 -3.73
CA GLU A 190 14.28 -25.50 -2.40
C GLU A 190 15.57 -26.23 -1.98
N ARG A 191 16.53 -25.48 -1.45
CA ARG A 191 17.70 -26.00 -0.73
C ARG A 191 17.41 -26.03 0.76
#